data_AF-A0A8C9KRA7-F1
#
_entry.id   AF-A0A8C9KRA7-F1
#
_cell.length_a   1.000
_cell.length_b   1.000
_cell.length_c   1.000
_cell.angle_alpha   90.00
_cell.angle_beta   90.00
_cell.angle_gamma   90.00
#
_symmetry.space_group_name_H-M   'P 1'
#
loop_
_entity.id
_entity.type
_entity.pdbx_description
1 polymer ?
#
loop_
_entity_poly.entity_id
_entity_poly.type
_entity_poly.pdbx_seq_one_letter_code
_entity_poly.pdbx_strand_id
1 'polypeptide(L)'
;AIIFNCSAQHAAVNSGQHDFGAWMPNTPSSMRQPPPQTKGTATLESYLDTLPEVNVTCNNLLLFWLVSQEPKDQRPLGTYPDQHFTEEAPRRSIAAFQNRLAQISQEIRERNQGLVLPYAYLDPPVIENSVSI
;
A
#
# COMPACT_ATOMS: atom_id res chain seq x y z
N ALA A 1 -8.59 -16.23 -6.99
CA ALA A 1 -7.87 -15.73 -5.80
C ALA A 1 -6.42 -15.36 -6.08
N ILE A 2 -5.64 -16.18 -6.82
CA ILE A 2 -4.19 -15.96 -7.03
C ILE A 2 -3.85 -14.59 -7.63
N ILE A 3 -4.39 -14.25 -8.81
CA ILE A 3 -4.07 -12.98 -9.50
C ILE A 3 -4.35 -11.78 -8.59
N PHE A 4 -5.51 -11.75 -7.93
CA PHE A 4 -5.86 -10.67 -6.99
C PHE A 4 -4.89 -10.56 -5.81
N ASN A 5 -4.55 -11.70 -5.19
CA ASN A 5 -3.64 -11.72 -4.03
C ASN A 5 -2.23 -11.25 -4.40
N CYS A 6 -1.76 -11.61 -5.60
CA CYS A 6 -0.44 -11.22 -6.11
C CYS A 6 -0.38 -9.78 -6.62
N SER A 7 -1.51 -9.08 -6.76
CA SER A 7 -1.58 -7.73 -7.32
C SER A 7 -2.29 -6.78 -6.36
N ALA A 8 -3.60 -6.63 -6.51
CA ALA A 8 -4.42 -5.67 -5.78
C ALA A 8 -4.33 -5.82 -4.25
N GLN A 9 -4.35 -7.05 -3.73
CA GLN A 9 -4.22 -7.25 -2.28
C GLN A 9 -2.88 -6.76 -1.75
N HIS A 10 -1.80 -7.07 -2.46
CA HIS A 10 -0.45 -6.62 -2.10
C HIS A 10 -0.36 -5.10 -2.15
N ALA A 11 -0.81 -4.47 -3.24
CA ALA A 11 -0.81 -3.01 -3.36
C ALA A 11 -1.59 -2.33 -2.22
N ALA A 12 -2.78 -2.85 -1.88
CA ALA A 12 -3.62 -2.29 -0.83
C ALA A 12 -2.99 -2.30 0.58
N VAL A 13 -2.12 -3.27 0.88
CA VAL A 13 -1.49 -3.42 2.22
C VAL A 13 -0.04 -2.95 2.25
N ASN A 14 0.59 -2.74 1.10
CA ASN A 14 1.99 -2.36 0.99
C ASN A 14 2.17 -0.86 0.72
N SER A 15 1.47 -0.30 -0.27
CA SER A 15 1.74 1.06 -0.77
C SER A 15 1.45 2.18 0.25
N GLY A 16 0.61 1.91 1.26
CA GLY A 16 0.31 2.87 2.33
C GLY A 16 1.23 2.78 3.55
N GLN A 17 2.22 1.88 3.57
CA GLN A 17 3.05 1.69 4.77
C GLN A 17 3.83 2.95 5.13
N HIS A 18 4.40 3.66 4.16
CA HIS A 18 5.07 4.92 4.44
C HIS A 18 4.08 6.03 4.82
N ASP A 19 2.98 6.22 4.10
CA ASP A 19 2.01 7.29 4.35
C ASP A 19 1.47 7.27 5.79
N PHE A 20 1.13 6.09 6.30
CA PHE A 20 0.61 5.93 7.66
C PHE A 20 1.69 5.64 8.71
N GLY A 21 2.78 5.00 8.31
CA GLY A 21 3.86 4.58 9.20
C GLY A 21 4.98 5.61 9.40
N ALA A 22 5.06 6.65 8.55
CA ALA A 22 6.06 7.72 8.66
C ALA A 22 5.90 8.55 9.95
N TRP A 23 4.67 8.66 10.44
CA TRP A 23 4.39 9.25 11.75
C TRP A 23 4.33 8.15 12.81
N MET A 24 5.47 7.88 13.47
CA MET A 24 5.61 6.76 14.42
C MET A 24 4.50 6.67 15.48
N PRO A 25 4.01 7.75 16.10
CA PRO A 25 2.88 7.68 17.03
C PRO A 25 1.60 7.04 16.46
N ASN A 26 1.39 7.10 15.14
CA ASN A 26 0.26 6.46 14.46
C ASN A 26 0.48 4.95 14.23
N THR A 27 1.73 4.51 14.11
CA THR A 27 2.07 3.10 13.88
C THR A 27 3.37 2.72 14.58
N PRO A 28 3.37 2.65 15.93
CA PRO A 28 4.55 2.22 16.67
C PRO A 28 4.80 0.74 16.41
N SER A 29 6.01 0.38 15.98
CA SER A 29 6.40 -1.00 15.70
C SER A 29 6.60 -1.85 16.96
N SER A 30 6.72 -1.21 18.11
CA SER A 30 6.85 -1.85 19.42
C SER A 30 6.36 -0.92 20.53
N MET A 31 6.17 -1.48 21.74
CA MET A 31 5.84 -0.73 22.95
C MET A 31 6.80 -1.18 24.06
N ARG A 32 7.41 -0.23 24.77
CA ARG A 32 8.43 -0.50 25.80
C ARG A 32 7.84 -0.75 27.20
N GLN A 33 6.56 -0.42 27.39
CA GLN A 33 5.85 -0.59 28.65
C GLN A 33 4.57 -1.42 28.45
N PRO A 34 4.08 -2.13 29.48
CA PRO A 34 2.82 -2.86 29.40
C PRO A 34 1.61 -1.90 29.26
N PRO A 35 0.46 -2.39 28.76
CA PRO A 35 -0.77 -1.60 28.74
C PRO A 35 -1.16 -1.10 30.16
N PRO A 36 -1.64 0.15 30.29
CA PRO A 36 -2.05 0.70 31.58
C PRO A 36 -3.23 -0.09 32.17
N GLN A 37 -3.18 -0.35 33.48
CA GLN A 37 -4.21 -1.13 34.19
C GLN A 37 -5.29 -0.24 34.86
N THR A 38 -5.03 1.06 34.97
CA THR A 38 -5.91 2.03 35.64
C THR A 38 -6.08 3.27 34.76
N LYS A 39 -7.30 3.82 34.71
CA LYS A 39 -7.59 5.06 33.95
C LYS A 39 -6.97 6.28 34.64
N GLY A 40 -6.65 7.31 33.86
CA GLY A 40 -6.19 8.61 34.38
C GLY A 40 -4.74 8.66 34.86
N THR A 41 -3.96 7.60 34.67
CA THR A 41 -2.54 7.54 35.08
C THR A 41 -1.56 7.90 33.97
N ALA A 42 -2.03 8.01 32.72
CA ALA A 42 -1.18 8.33 31.58
C ALA A 42 -0.76 9.81 31.62
N THR A 43 0.55 10.04 31.56
CA THR A 43 1.19 11.35 31.40
C THR A 43 1.93 11.41 30.07
N LEU A 44 2.29 12.62 29.60
CA LEU A 44 3.11 12.78 28.40
C LEU A 44 4.46 12.04 28.54
N GLU A 45 5.07 12.10 29.71
CA GLU A 45 6.32 11.37 30.01
C GLU A 45 6.13 9.85 29.85
N SER A 46 5.12 9.26 30.53
CA SER A 46 4.84 7.83 30.42
C SER A 46 4.50 7.39 28.99
N TYR A 47 3.88 8.27 28.21
CA TYR A 47 3.58 8.04 26.80
C TYR A 47 4.86 7.97 25.96
N LEU A 48 5.76 8.95 26.11
CA LEU A 48 7.05 8.98 25.40
C LEU A 48 7.96 7.82 25.83
N ASP A 49 7.91 7.42 27.10
CA ASP A 49 8.63 6.26 27.62
C ASP A 49 8.08 4.92 27.10
N THR A 50 6.81 4.88 26.71
CA THR A 50 6.17 3.69 26.13
C THR A 50 6.48 3.53 24.65
N LEU A 51 6.60 4.63 23.90
CA LEU A 51 6.90 4.58 22.46
C LEU A 51 8.28 3.94 22.17
N PRO A 52 8.51 3.43 20.95
CA PRO A 52 9.81 2.91 20.52
C PRO A 52 10.94 3.91 20.71
N GLU A 53 12.15 3.39 20.92
CA GLU A 53 13.37 4.20 20.90
C GLU A 53 13.64 4.78 19.50
N VAL A 54 14.52 5.78 19.44
CA VAL A 54 14.89 6.48 18.20
C VAL A 54 15.46 5.52 17.17
N ASN A 55 16.35 4.60 17.55
CA ASN A 55 16.95 3.62 16.64
C ASN A 55 15.90 2.67 16.03
N VAL A 56 14.96 2.15 16.84
CA VAL A 56 13.86 1.28 16.38
C VAL A 56 12.95 2.05 15.44
N THR A 57 12.63 3.30 15.78
CA THR A 57 11.84 4.20 14.93
C THR A 57 12.53 4.43 13.59
N CYS A 58 13.81 4.82 13.58
CA CYS A 58 14.57 5.06 12.35
C CYS A 58 14.66 3.82 11.45
N ASN A 59 14.90 2.64 12.02
CA ASN A 59 14.93 1.39 11.27
C ASN A 59 13.58 1.09 10.61
N ASN A 60 12.48 1.33 11.33
CA ASN A 60 11.14 1.10 10.83
C ASN A 60 10.74 2.11 9.74
N LEU A 61 11.12 3.38 9.91
CA LEU A 61 10.93 4.42 8.88
C LEU A 61 11.69 4.09 7.59
N LEU A 62 12.93 3.63 7.71
CA LEU A 62 13.72 3.19 6.56
C LEU A 62 13.04 2.01 5.85
N LEU A 63 12.57 1.01 6.60
CA LEU A 63 11.84 -0.13 6.03
C LEU A 63 10.61 0.34 5.26
N PHE A 64 9.71 1.10 5.89
CA PHE A 64 8.50 1.59 5.25
C PHE A 64 8.79 2.43 4.01
N TRP A 65 9.80 3.29 4.06
CA TRP A 65 10.23 4.05 2.91
C TRP A 65 10.68 3.14 1.77
N LEU A 66 11.52 2.13 2.04
CA LEU A 66 12.02 1.20 1.02
C LEU A 66 10.91 0.37 0.38
N VAL A 67 10.01 -0.21 1.19
CA VAL A 67 8.99 -1.13 0.67
C VAL A 67 7.80 -0.40 0.02
N SER A 68 7.63 0.89 0.30
CA SER A 68 6.57 1.71 -0.32
C SER A 68 7.03 2.38 -1.62
N GLN A 69 8.31 2.22 -2.02
CA GLN A 69 8.78 2.79 -3.28
C GLN A 69 8.14 2.13 -4.48
N GLU A 70 7.81 2.95 -5.46
CA GLU A 70 7.47 2.48 -6.78
C GLU A 70 8.72 1.91 -7.50
N PRO A 71 8.66 0.70 -8.07
CA PRO A 71 9.75 0.16 -8.88
C PRO A 71 10.02 1.08 -10.08
N LYS A 72 11.28 1.20 -10.52
CA LYS A 72 11.60 2.00 -11.71
C LYS A 72 11.00 1.43 -13.00
N ASP A 73 10.90 0.10 -13.08
CA ASP A 73 10.33 -0.64 -14.21
C ASP A 73 8.95 -1.19 -13.84
N GLN A 74 7.97 -0.30 -13.67
CA GLN A 74 6.60 -0.70 -13.32
C GLN A 74 5.95 -1.57 -14.39
N ARG A 75 5.17 -2.56 -13.95
CA ARG A 75 4.30 -3.38 -14.80
C ARG A 75 2.88 -3.35 -14.25
N PRO A 76 2.09 -2.30 -14.59
CA PRO A 76 0.74 -2.14 -14.09
C PRO A 76 -0.15 -3.33 -14.41
N LEU A 77 -1.10 -3.62 -13.53
CA LEU A 77 -2.05 -4.71 -13.65
C LEU A 77 -2.72 -4.70 -15.02
N GLY A 78 -2.70 -5.84 -15.71
CA GLY A 78 -3.26 -5.95 -17.07
C GLY A 78 -2.30 -5.56 -18.19
N THR A 79 -1.10 -5.09 -17.88
CA THR A 79 -0.04 -4.80 -18.86
C THR A 79 0.88 -6.00 -19.01
N TYR A 80 0.77 -6.71 -20.13
CA TYR A 80 1.52 -7.95 -20.40
C TYR A 80 2.43 -7.76 -21.62
N PRO A 81 3.65 -7.21 -21.44
CA PRO A 81 4.59 -7.03 -22.57
C PRO A 81 5.07 -8.37 -23.13
N ASP A 82 5.18 -9.38 -22.28
CA ASP A 82 5.58 -10.73 -22.65
C ASP A 82 4.37 -11.49 -23.26
N GLN A 83 4.36 -11.61 -24.59
CA GLN A 83 3.24 -12.18 -25.35
C GLN A 83 3.21 -13.71 -25.30
N HIS A 84 2.81 -14.28 -24.17
CA HIS A 84 2.60 -15.72 -24.04
C HIS A 84 1.35 -16.22 -24.77
N PHE A 85 0.27 -15.43 -24.75
CA PHE A 85 -0.93 -15.71 -25.54
C PHE A 85 -0.82 -15.07 -26.92
N THR A 86 -0.82 -15.91 -27.95
CA THR A 86 -0.70 -15.46 -29.34
C THR A 86 -2.04 -15.50 -30.08
N GLU A 87 -3.00 -16.24 -29.56
CA GLU A 87 -4.33 -16.41 -30.13
C GLU A 87 -5.21 -15.15 -29.93
N GLU A 88 -6.17 -14.96 -30.84
CA GLU A 88 -7.04 -13.77 -30.82
C GLU A 88 -8.00 -13.73 -29.63
N ALA A 89 -8.52 -14.88 -29.20
CA ALA A 89 -9.52 -14.93 -28.13
C ALA A 89 -8.94 -14.45 -26.78
N PRO A 90 -7.79 -14.96 -26.29
CA PRO A 90 -7.14 -14.42 -25.10
C PRO A 90 -6.75 -12.94 -25.24
N ARG A 91 -6.26 -12.51 -26.41
CA ARG A 91 -5.90 -11.11 -26.66
C ARG A 91 -7.11 -10.17 -26.54
N ARG A 92 -8.28 -10.59 -27.03
CA ARG A 92 -9.55 -9.85 -26.83
C ARG A 92 -9.94 -9.78 -25.36
N SER A 93 -9.77 -10.86 -24.59
CA SER A 93 -10.02 -10.86 -23.15
C SER A 93 -9.07 -9.92 -22.38
N ILE A 94 -7.79 -9.87 -22.76
CA ILE A 94 -6.82 -8.93 -22.20
C ILE A 94 -7.26 -7.48 -22.48
N ALA A 95 -7.64 -7.16 -23.72
CA ALA A 95 -8.10 -5.82 -24.08
C ALA A 95 -9.38 -5.43 -23.30
N ALA A 96 -10.34 -6.35 -23.13
CA ALA A 96 -11.53 -6.12 -22.33
C ALA A 96 -11.18 -5.86 -20.85
N PHE A 97 -10.22 -6.61 -20.30
CA PHE A 97 -9.73 -6.41 -18.94
C PHE A 97 -9.06 -5.05 -18.77
N GLN A 98 -8.16 -4.66 -19.67
CA GLN A 98 -7.50 -3.35 -19.67
C GLN A 98 -8.51 -2.19 -19.75
N ASN A 99 -9.52 -2.30 -20.61
CA ASN A 99 -10.58 -1.30 -20.72
C ASN A 99 -11.37 -1.17 -19.41
N ARG A 100 -11.67 -2.29 -18.73
CA ARG A 100 -12.37 -2.24 -17.44
C ARG A 100 -11.49 -1.61 -16.35
N LEU A 101 -10.18 -1.91 -16.33
CA LEU A 101 -9.26 -1.26 -15.39
C LEU A 101 -9.17 0.25 -15.62
N ALA A 102 -9.14 0.71 -16.87
CA ALA A 102 -9.16 2.13 -17.19
C ALA A 102 -10.43 2.83 -16.68
N GLN A 103 -11.60 2.19 -16.82
CA GLN A 103 -12.86 2.71 -16.27
C GLN A 103 -12.81 2.79 -14.74
N ILE A 104 -12.33 1.74 -14.06
CA ILE A 104 -12.18 1.74 -12.60
C ILE A 104 -11.23 2.87 -12.15
N SER A 105 -10.13 3.09 -12.87
CA SER A 105 -9.19 4.18 -12.58
C SER A 105 -9.86 5.55 -12.66
N GLN A 106 -10.68 5.78 -13.70
CA GLN A 106 -11.46 7.00 -13.83
C GLN A 106 -12.43 7.17 -12.65
N GLU A 107 -13.22 6.14 -12.33
CA GLU A 107 -14.17 6.15 -11.20
C GLU A 107 -13.45 6.48 -9.87
N ILE A 108 -12.27 5.90 -9.63
CA ILE A 108 -11.45 6.16 -8.42
C ILE A 108 -10.96 7.60 -8.38
N ARG A 109 -10.45 8.12 -9.51
CA ARG A 109 -9.93 9.49 -9.61
C ARG A 109 -11.02 10.52 -9.39
N GLU A 110 -12.19 10.33 -9.99
CA GLU A 110 -13.37 11.17 -9.77
C GLU A 110 -13.80 11.15 -8.30
N ARG A 111 -13.89 9.96 -7.69
CA ARG A 111 -14.21 9.82 -6.26
C ARG A 111 -13.19 10.55 -5.38
N ASN A 112 -11.91 10.40 -5.68
CA ASN A 112 -10.81 10.96 -4.88
C ASN A 112 -10.75 12.50 -4.90
N GLN A 113 -11.28 13.17 -5.93
CA GLN A 113 -11.31 14.64 -5.99
C GLN A 113 -12.12 15.27 -4.85
N GLY A 114 -13.13 14.56 -4.33
CA GLY A 114 -13.99 15.03 -3.23
C GLY A 114 -13.50 14.68 -1.83
N LEU A 115 -12.33 14.02 -1.69
CA LEU A 115 -11.84 13.53 -0.41
C LEU A 115 -10.69 14.38 0.13
N VAL A 116 -10.76 14.71 1.43
CA VAL A 116 -9.64 15.36 2.16
C VAL A 116 -8.42 14.45 2.22
N LEU A 117 -8.65 13.14 2.32
CA LEU A 117 -7.62 12.10 2.28
C LEU A 117 -7.98 11.07 1.20
N PRO A 118 -7.45 11.23 -0.03
CA PRO A 118 -7.71 10.30 -1.13
C PRO A 118 -7.21 8.88 -0.85
N TYR A 119 -7.95 7.87 -1.33
CA TYR A 119 -7.49 6.48 -1.32
C TYR A 119 -7.08 6.06 -2.73
N ALA A 120 -5.78 6.00 -2.98
CA ALA A 120 -5.19 5.77 -4.31
C ALA A 120 -4.54 4.38 -4.48
N TYR A 121 -4.34 3.61 -3.41
CA TYR A 121 -3.55 2.35 -3.45
C TYR A 121 -4.16 1.24 -4.32
N LEU A 122 -5.43 1.36 -4.69
CA LEU A 122 -6.11 0.46 -5.62
C LEU A 122 -6.46 1.12 -6.96
N ASP A 123 -5.86 2.27 -7.31
CA ASP A 123 -5.94 2.80 -8.67
C ASP A 123 -5.16 1.86 -9.61
N PRO A 124 -5.77 1.23 -10.62
CA PRO A 124 -5.11 0.21 -11.45
C PRO A 124 -3.73 0.58 -12.02
N PRO A 125 -3.44 1.85 -12.41
CA PRO A 125 -2.12 2.25 -12.87
C PRO A 125 -1.00 2.09 -11.83
N VAL A 126 -1.31 2.06 -10.53
CA VAL A 126 -0.32 1.91 -9.45
C VAL A 126 -0.28 0.49 -8.85
N ILE A 127 -1.11 -0.43 -9.36
CA ILE A 127 -1.11 -1.83 -8.93
C ILE A 127 -0.17 -2.62 -9.83
N GLU A 128 0.84 -3.27 -9.27
CA GLU A 128 1.73 -4.19 -10.01
C GLU A 128 1.04 -5.52 -10.37
N ASN A 129 1.48 -6.18 -11.44
CA ASN A 129 0.99 -7.52 -11.82
C ASN A 129 1.36 -8.61 -10.79
N SER A 130 2.42 -8.41 -10.01
CA SER A 130 2.97 -9.39 -9.07
C SER A 130 3.57 -8.71 -7.83
N VAL A 131 3.88 -9.51 -6.80
CA VAL A 131 4.66 -9.07 -5.65
C VAL A 131 6.13 -9.03 -6.05
N SER A 132 6.74 -7.84 -6.08
CA SER A 132 8.10 -7.62 -6.58
C SER A 132 8.95 -6.69 -5.70
N ILE A 133 8.46 -6.35 -4.51
CA ILE A 133 9.17 -5.63 -3.46
C ILE A 133 9.00 -6.37 -2.14
#